data_AF-T0IJ32-F1
#
_entry.id   AF-T0IJ32-F1
#
_cell.length_a   1.000
_cell.length_b   1.000
_cell.length_c   1.000
_cell.angle_alpha   90.00
_cell.angle_beta   90.00
_cell.angle_gamma   90.00
#
_symmetry.space_group_name_H-M   'P 1'
#
loop_
_entity.id
_entity.type
_entity.pdbx_description
1 polymer ?
#
loop_
_entity_poly.entity_id
_entity_poly.type
_entity_poly.pdbx_seq_one_letter_code
_entity_poly.pdbx_strand_id
1 'polypeptide(L)' 'MEQIKEIRRAVAKALETRGLDNREFLRQIRAGEQDDGPYMTGALACAAMMTKQPARS' A
#
# COMPACT_ATOMS: atom_id res chain seq x y z
N MET A 1 -11.74 -6.25 -3.54
CA MET A 1 -11.81 -5.07 -2.66
C MET A 1 -11.15 -5.29 -1.29
N GLU A 2 -11.12 -6.50 -0.73
CA GLU A 2 -10.40 -6.75 0.54
C GLU A 2 -8.88 -6.60 0.41
N GLN A 3 -8.30 -7.02 -0.71
CA GLN A 3 -6.84 -6.95 -0.93
C GLN A 3 -6.28 -5.52 -0.94
N ILE A 4 -7.00 -4.55 -1.54
CA ILE A 4 -6.51 -3.16 -1.57
C ILE A 4 -6.53 -2.52 -0.18
N LYS A 5 -7.50 -2.88 0.69
CA LYS A 5 -7.54 -2.40 2.08
C LYS A 5 -6.34 -2.89 2.88
N GLU A 6 -5.93 -4.15 2.68
CA GLU A 6 -4.74 -4.71 3.32
C GLU A 6 -3.46 -4.03 2.82
N ILE A 7 -3.37 -3.73 1.52
CA ILE A 7 -2.26 -2.96 0.96
C ILE A 7 -2.20 -1.56 1.58
N ARG A 8 -3.33 -0.83 1.64
CA ARG A 8 -3.39 0.51 2.28
C ARG A 8 -2.93 0.47 3.73
N ARG A 9 -3.38 -0.53 4.50
CA ARG A 9 -2.97 -0.72 5.91
C ARG A 9 -1.47 -1.00 6.01
N ALA A 10 -0.94 -1.88 5.17
CA ALA A 10 0.48 -2.21 5.14
C ALA A 10 1.34 -0.98 4.80
N VAL A 11 0.95 -0.20 3.79
CA VAL A 11 1.64 1.04 3.41
C VAL A 11 1.60 2.04 4.57
N ALA A 12 0.44 2.33 5.14
CA ALA A 12 0.33 3.28 6.24
C ALA A 12 1.17 2.87 7.46
N LYS A 13 1.16 1.58 7.83
CA LYS A 13 1.97 1.05 8.92
C LYS A 13 3.48 1.15 8.64
N ALA A 14 3.89 0.85 7.40
CA ALA A 14 5.29 0.94 7.00
C ALA A 14 5.82 2.39 7.04
N LEU A 15 5.01 3.35 6.61
CA LEU A 15 5.36 4.78 6.68
C LEU A 15 5.44 5.27 8.14
N GLU A 16 4.45 4.93 8.96
CA GLU A 16 4.44 5.24 10.40
C GLU A 16 5.68 4.68 11.12
N THR A 17 6.05 3.42 10.83
CA THR A 17 7.24 2.77 11.40
C THR A 17 8.55 3.44 10.98
N ARG A 18 8.59 4.05 9.78
CA ARG A 18 9.75 4.80 9.27
C ARG A 18 9.84 6.23 9.84
N GLY A 19 8.93 6.62 10.74
CA GLY A 19 8.91 7.95 11.34
C GLY A 19 8.18 9.00 10.50
N LEU A 20 7.41 8.59 9.48
CA LEU A 20 6.49 9.50 8.80
C LEU A 20 5.19 9.55 9.61
N ASP A 21 5.12 10.49 10.53
CA ASP A 21 4.05 10.63 11.53
C ASP A 21 2.94 11.60 11.12
N ASN A 22 2.89 12.03 9.84
CA ASN A 22 1.79 12.84 9.34
C ASN A 22 0.47 12.03 9.38
N ARG A 23 -0.26 12.18 10.48
CA ARG A 23 -1.49 11.45 10.79
C ARG A 23 -2.58 11.68 9.75
N GLU A 24 -2.65 12.88 9.18
CA GLU A 24 -3.61 13.17 8.13
C GLU A 24 -3.29 12.35 6.88
N PHE A 25 -2.04 12.40 6.43
CA PHE A 25 -1.59 11.63 5.26
C PHE A 25 -1.81 10.12 5.45
N LEU A 26 -1.50 9.58 6.64
CA LEU A 26 -1.76 8.17 6.95
C LEU A 26 -3.25 7.82 6.96
N ARG A 27 -4.13 8.74 7.40
CA ARG A 27 -5.59 8.58 7.30
C ARG A 27 -6.04 8.57 5.84
N GLN A 28 -5.54 9.50 5.03
CA GLN A 28 -5.86 9.61 3.60
C GLN A 28 -5.50 8.31 2.86
N ILE A 29 -4.32 7.71 3.15
CA ILE A 29 -3.93 6.39 2.62
C ILE A 29 -4.94 5.31 3.02
N ARG A 30 -5.30 5.22 4.31
CA ARG A 30 -6.26 4.21 4.81
C ARG A 30 -7.66 4.40 4.20
N ALA A 31 -8.06 5.63 3.92
CA ALA A 31 -9.32 5.97 3.26
C ALA A 31 -9.32 5.69 1.75
N GLY A 32 -8.14 5.53 1.13
CA GLY A 32 -7.98 5.34 -0.32
C GLY A 32 -7.90 6.63 -1.11
N GLU A 33 -7.81 7.78 -0.44
CA GLU A 33 -7.67 9.10 -1.06
C GLU A 33 -6.28 9.31 -1.69
N GLN A 34 -5.35 8.39 -1.42
CA GLN A 34 -3.97 8.39 -1.95
C GLN A 34 -3.69 7.15 -2.81
N ASP A 35 -4.71 6.46 -3.32
CA ASP A 35 -4.53 5.27 -4.16
C ASP A 35 -3.74 5.56 -5.45
N ASP A 36 -3.92 6.74 -6.03
CA ASP A 36 -3.16 7.23 -7.20
C ASP A 36 -1.80 7.87 -6.81
N GLY A 37 -1.49 7.91 -5.50
CA GLY A 37 -0.24 8.47 -4.98
C GLY A 37 0.98 7.55 -5.23
N PRO A 38 2.21 8.08 -5.11
CA PRO A 38 3.43 7.33 -5.44
C PRO A 38 3.62 6.08 -4.57
N TYR A 39 3.30 6.16 -3.28
CA TYR A 39 3.43 5.02 -2.36
C TYR A 39 2.45 3.89 -2.68
N MET A 40 1.20 4.22 -3.01
CA MET A 40 0.20 3.22 -3.36
C MET A 40 0.45 2.65 -4.75
N THR A 41 0.82 3.48 -5.73
CA THR A 41 1.20 3.02 -7.08
C THR A 41 2.31 1.97 -7.02
N GLY A 42 3.37 2.24 -6.25
CA GLY A 42 4.47 1.28 -6.05
C GLY A 42 4.02 -0.01 -5.35
N ALA A 43 3.22 0.10 -4.28
CA ALA A 43 2.72 -1.06 -3.55
C ALA A 43 1.80 -1.94 -4.40
N LEU A 44 0.93 -1.34 -5.21
CA LEU A 44 0.03 -2.02 -6.14
C LEU A 44 0.81 -2.71 -7.26
N ALA A 45 1.83 -2.06 -7.82
CA ALA A 45 2.71 -2.68 -8.82
C ALA A 45 3.43 -3.92 -8.26
N CYS A 46 3.99 -3.82 -7.04
CA CYS A 46 4.61 -4.96 -6.36
C CYS A 46 3.61 -6.10 -6.11
N ALA A 47 2.41 -5.79 -5.60
CA ALA A 47 1.38 -6.78 -5.37
C ALA A 47 0.97 -7.50 -6.68
N ALA A 48 0.83 -6.74 -7.78
CA ALA A 48 0.52 -7.29 -9.09
C ALA A 48 1.63 -8.18 -9.67
N MET A 49 2.90 -7.93 -9.34
CA MET A 49 4.01 -8.81 -9.72
C MET A 49 4.00 -10.12 -8.92
N MET A 50 3.71 -10.06 -7.62
CA MET A 50 3.66 -11.25 -6.76
C MET A 50 2.50 -12.19 -7.11
N THR A 51 1.36 -11.65 -7.57
CA THR A 51 0.25 -12.48 -8.06
C THR A 51 0.51 -13.09 -9.44
N LYS A 52 1.42 -12.50 -10.23
CA LYS A 52 1.80 -12.98 -11.57
C LYS A 52 2.98 -13.96 -11.57
N GLN A 53 3.60 -14.24 -10.44
CA GLN A 53 4.71 -15.21 -10.40
C GLN A 53 4.14 -16.63 -10.62
N PRO A 54 4.46 -17.31 -11.75
CA PRO A 54 4.16 -18.73 -11.85
C PRO A 54 4.98 -19.44 -10.77
N ALA A 55 4.36 -20.45 -10.13
CA ALA A 55 5.08 -21.38 -9.27
C ALA A 55 6.35 -21.80 -10.00
N ARG A 56 7.52 -21.51 -9.42
CA ARG A 56 8.78 -22.02 -9.93
C ARG A 56 8.68 -23.54 -9.87
N SER A 57 8.48 -24.15 -11.04
CA SER A 57 8.56 -25.58 -11.30
C SER A 57 9.99 -26.08 -11.14
#